data_AF-A0A059X2E7-F1
#
_entry.id   AF-A0A059X2E7-F1
#
_cell.length_a   1.000
_cell.length_b   1.000
_cell.length_c   1.000
_cell.angle_alpha   90.00
_cell.angle_beta   90.00
_cell.angle_gamma   90.00
#
_symmetry.space_group_name_H-M   'P 1'
#
loop_
_entity.id
_entity.type
_entity.pdbx_description
1 polymer ?
#
loop_
_entity_poly.entity_id
_entity_poly.type
_entity_poly.pdbx_seq_one_letter_code
_entity_poly.pdbx_strand_id
1 'polypeptide(L)'
;MVDTVSTPHNVLIDFGDDDCIGEDGRIRKGKIFVTYSGRYREEGTVITVTPDDYTVNGYSVNGTKTITNMGENADGHVYFTIAVDGSITAPGGAWTSQWQSNRIRTWIEGESTITIWDDAYEITGTASGTNRNGIDYNILITSPLRAEIGCRWLVSGTLVLTPEGYDPRTIDFGTGECNNSFSVTVNGETTTYGTGD
;
A
#
# COMPACT_ATOMS: atom_id res chain seq x y z
N MET A 1 -13.42 -2.97 -18.49
CA MET A 1 -14.84 -2.53 -18.64
C MET A 1 -15.28 -1.93 -17.31
N VAL A 2 -16.00 -0.80 -17.33
CA VAL A 2 -16.52 -0.16 -16.11
C VAL A 2 -18.03 -0.32 -16.10
N ASP A 3 -18.58 -0.98 -15.09
CA ASP A 3 -20.03 -1.10 -14.89
C ASP A 3 -20.57 0.16 -14.22
N THR A 4 -21.45 0.89 -14.90
CA THR A 4 -22.05 2.14 -14.42
C THR A 4 -23.50 1.98 -13.96
N VAL A 5 -24.04 0.77 -13.92
CA VAL A 5 -25.47 0.51 -13.67
C VAL A 5 -25.74 -0.39 -12.47
N SER A 6 -24.80 -1.27 -12.10
CA SER A 6 -24.94 -2.12 -10.90
C SER A 6 -24.44 -1.42 -9.64
N THR A 7 -24.99 -1.81 -8.49
CA THR A 7 -24.43 -1.49 -7.17
C THR A 7 -24.26 -2.79 -6.39
N PRO A 8 -23.03 -3.15 -5.96
CA PRO A 8 -21.77 -2.42 -6.19
C PRO A 8 -21.33 -2.43 -7.66
N HIS A 9 -20.75 -1.31 -8.11
CA HIS A 9 -20.11 -1.19 -9.42
C HIS A 9 -18.86 -2.07 -9.48
N ASN A 10 -18.46 -2.50 -10.68
CA ASN A 10 -17.25 -3.28 -10.90
C ASN A 10 -16.35 -2.71 -12.00
N VAL A 11 -15.04 -2.87 -11.80
CA VAL A 11 -13.98 -2.59 -12.77
C VAL A 11 -13.10 -3.82 -12.82
N LEU A 12 -12.97 -4.37 -14.03
CA LEU A 12 -11.97 -5.38 -14.34
C LEU A 12 -10.79 -4.74 -15.07
N ILE A 13 -9.61 -4.90 -14.48
CA ILE A 13 -8.32 -4.59 -15.10
C ILE A 13 -7.72 -5.92 -15.55
N ASP A 14 -7.60 -6.12 -16.86
CA ASP A 14 -7.14 -7.37 -17.45
C ASP A 14 -5.81 -7.13 -18.18
N PHE A 15 -4.74 -7.78 -17.70
CA PHE A 15 -3.42 -7.75 -18.32
C PHE A 15 -3.21 -8.88 -19.32
N GLY A 16 -4.19 -9.79 -19.45
CA GLY A 16 -4.10 -10.99 -20.29
C GLY A 16 -3.14 -12.04 -19.74
N ASP A 17 -2.98 -13.11 -20.51
CA ASP A 17 -2.12 -14.25 -20.17
C ASP A 17 -0.67 -14.08 -20.70
N ASP A 18 -0.50 -13.17 -21.68
CA ASP A 18 0.79 -12.81 -22.26
C ASP A 18 1.49 -11.70 -21.47
N ASP A 19 2.79 -11.53 -21.71
CA ASP A 19 3.59 -10.51 -21.03
C ASP A 19 3.09 -9.09 -21.37
N CYS A 20 2.38 -8.44 -20.43
CA CYS A 20 2.00 -7.04 -20.54
C CYS A 20 3.06 -6.15 -19.88
N ILE A 21 3.94 -5.53 -20.69
CA ILE A 21 4.99 -4.63 -20.20
C ILE A 21 4.38 -3.25 -19.94
N GLY A 22 4.43 -2.80 -18.68
CA GLY A 22 4.04 -1.45 -18.31
C GLY A 22 5.15 -0.41 -18.55
N GLU A 23 4.77 0.87 -18.55
CA GLU A 23 5.70 2.01 -18.62
C GLU A 23 6.74 2.02 -17.48
N ASP A 24 6.44 1.34 -16.37
CA ASP A 24 7.37 1.15 -15.26
C ASP A 24 8.37 -0.01 -15.46
N GLY A 25 8.39 -0.60 -16.66
CA GLY A 25 9.27 -1.71 -17.05
C GLY A 25 8.89 -3.06 -16.43
N ARG A 26 7.76 -3.15 -15.71
CA ARG A 26 7.32 -4.40 -15.07
C ARG A 26 6.38 -5.17 -15.98
N ILE A 27 6.54 -6.49 -15.97
CA ILE A 27 5.68 -7.42 -16.69
C ILE A 27 4.51 -7.81 -15.77
N ARG A 28 3.28 -7.63 -16.26
CA ARG A 28 2.04 -8.00 -15.55
C ARG A 28 1.27 -9.05 -16.34
N LYS A 29 0.61 -9.97 -15.63
CA LYS A 29 -0.31 -10.97 -16.18
C LYS A 29 -1.50 -11.15 -15.25
N GLY A 30 -2.60 -11.69 -15.77
CA GLY A 30 -3.81 -11.95 -15.02
C GLY A 30 -4.65 -10.70 -14.81
N LYS A 31 -5.48 -10.70 -13.77
CA LYS A 31 -6.58 -9.75 -13.60
C LYS A 31 -6.61 -9.14 -12.22
N ILE A 32 -7.16 -7.93 -12.14
CA ILE A 32 -7.52 -7.30 -10.88
C ILE A 32 -9.00 -6.93 -10.95
N PHE A 33 -9.78 -7.48 -10.03
CA PHE A 33 -11.17 -7.11 -9.83
C PHE A 33 -11.27 -6.02 -8.78
N VAL A 34 -11.98 -4.95 -9.11
CA VAL A 34 -12.30 -3.87 -8.19
C VAL A 34 -13.81 -3.73 -8.11
N THR A 35 -14.38 -3.76 -6.91
CA THR A 35 -15.78 -3.43 -6.67
C THR A 35 -15.87 -2.16 -5.83
N TYR A 36 -16.89 -1.34 -6.05
CA TYR A 36 -17.10 -0.12 -5.27
C TYR A 36 -18.58 0.22 -5.09
N SER A 37 -18.95 0.70 -3.90
CA SER A 37 -20.36 0.98 -3.56
C SER A 37 -20.83 2.40 -3.87
N GLY A 38 -19.90 3.33 -4.17
CA GLY A 38 -20.19 4.76 -4.34
C GLY A 38 -18.99 5.54 -4.91
N ARG A 39 -19.07 6.87 -4.94
CA ARG A 39 -17.97 7.70 -5.46
C ARG A 39 -16.79 7.72 -4.48
N TYR A 40 -15.56 7.83 -4.97
CA TYR A 40 -14.36 7.79 -4.11
C TYR A 40 -14.40 8.74 -2.90
N ARG A 41 -14.92 9.97 -3.08
CA ARG A 41 -15.04 11.00 -2.02
C ARG A 41 -16.33 10.91 -1.19
N GLU A 42 -17.25 10.04 -1.55
CA GLU A 42 -18.52 9.87 -0.82
C GLU A 42 -18.29 9.03 0.43
N GLU A 43 -18.62 9.60 1.59
CA GLU A 43 -18.58 8.93 2.90
C GLU A 43 -19.34 7.60 2.85
N GLY A 44 -18.79 6.57 3.47
CA GLY A 44 -19.35 5.22 3.47
C GLY A 44 -19.06 4.43 2.20
N THR A 45 -18.41 5.01 1.19
CA THR A 45 -17.96 4.25 0.01
C THR A 45 -16.96 3.18 0.41
N VAL A 46 -17.26 1.94 0.03
CA VAL A 46 -16.39 0.78 0.20
C VAL A 46 -15.85 0.37 -1.16
N ILE A 47 -14.54 0.18 -1.25
CA ILE A 47 -13.82 -0.28 -2.43
C ILE A 47 -13.07 -1.55 -2.07
N THR A 48 -13.32 -2.64 -2.78
CA THR A 48 -12.64 -3.92 -2.59
C THR A 48 -11.82 -4.24 -3.83
N VAL A 49 -10.55 -4.60 -3.63
CA VAL A 49 -9.61 -4.99 -4.69
C VAL A 49 -9.18 -6.43 -4.46
N THR A 50 -9.38 -7.28 -5.46
CA THR A 50 -9.06 -8.70 -5.43
C THR A 50 -8.29 -9.08 -6.70
N PRO A 51 -7.01 -9.46 -6.60
CA PRO A 51 -6.29 -10.02 -7.73
C PRO A 51 -6.82 -11.42 -8.11
N ASP A 52 -6.79 -11.76 -9.39
CA ASP A 52 -7.18 -13.06 -9.95
C ASP A 52 -6.12 -13.52 -10.95
N ASP A 53 -5.39 -14.58 -10.60
CA ASP A 53 -4.18 -15.05 -11.29
C ASP A 53 -3.17 -13.92 -11.62
N TYR A 54 -3.18 -12.87 -10.80
CA TYR A 54 -2.37 -11.68 -11.04
C TYR A 54 -0.90 -11.92 -10.68
N THR A 55 0.00 -11.55 -11.60
CA THR A 55 1.44 -11.60 -11.34
C THR A 55 2.13 -10.31 -11.74
N VAL A 56 3.22 -9.99 -11.04
CA VAL A 56 4.14 -8.91 -11.38
C VAL A 56 5.55 -9.48 -11.43
N ASN A 57 6.22 -9.42 -12.57
CA ASN A 57 7.53 -10.03 -12.79
C ASN A 57 7.60 -11.51 -12.35
N GLY A 58 6.51 -12.26 -12.58
CA GLY A 58 6.37 -13.67 -12.19
C GLY A 58 6.05 -13.92 -10.70
N TYR A 59 6.00 -12.87 -9.86
CA TYR A 59 5.53 -12.99 -8.48
C TYR A 59 4.01 -12.98 -8.45
N SER A 60 3.40 -14.04 -7.92
CA SER A 60 1.95 -14.12 -7.76
C SER A 60 1.52 -13.25 -6.57
N VAL A 61 0.53 -12.39 -6.80
CA VAL A 61 -0.03 -11.49 -5.80
C VAL A 61 -1.46 -11.92 -5.53
N ASN A 62 -1.76 -12.25 -4.28
CA ASN A 62 -3.07 -12.75 -3.88
C ASN A 62 -3.61 -12.00 -2.66
N GLY A 63 -4.91 -12.13 -2.41
CA GLY A 63 -5.57 -11.63 -1.22
C GLY A 63 -6.67 -10.60 -1.52
N THR A 64 -6.95 -9.74 -0.56
CA THR A 64 -8.00 -8.74 -0.65
C THR A 64 -7.57 -7.46 0.05
N LYS A 65 -7.86 -6.31 -0.57
CA LYS A 65 -7.72 -4.98 0.00
C LYS A 65 -9.07 -4.30 0.03
N THR A 66 -9.52 -3.91 1.22
CA THR A 66 -10.77 -3.16 1.42
C THR A 66 -10.43 -1.75 1.88
N ILE A 67 -11.02 -0.75 1.23
CA ILE A 67 -10.86 0.67 1.52
C ILE A 67 -12.25 1.21 1.83
N THR A 68 -12.44 1.84 2.97
CA THR A 68 -13.70 2.48 3.35
C THR A 68 -13.47 3.95 3.60
N ASN A 69 -14.17 4.81 2.86
CA ASN A 69 -14.21 6.24 3.12
C ASN A 69 -15.02 6.48 4.40
N MET A 70 -14.42 7.14 5.38
CA MET A 70 -15.03 7.39 6.69
C MET A 70 -15.59 8.80 6.84
N GLY A 71 -15.60 9.59 5.75
CA GLY A 71 -15.94 11.00 5.79
C GLY A 71 -14.78 11.85 6.30
N GLU A 72 -15.09 13.04 6.78
CA GLU A 72 -14.13 13.98 7.36
C GLU A 72 -13.81 13.61 8.82
N ASN A 73 -12.55 13.78 9.22
CA ASN A 73 -12.15 13.72 10.61
C ASN A 73 -12.46 15.04 11.34
N ALA A 74 -12.03 15.15 12.61
CA ALA A 74 -12.27 16.36 13.40
C ALA A 74 -11.60 17.64 12.85
N ASP A 75 -10.56 17.48 12.03
CA ASP A 75 -9.82 18.57 11.40
C ASP A 75 -10.36 18.91 10.00
N GLY A 76 -11.45 18.24 9.56
CA GLY A 76 -12.07 18.46 8.26
C GLY A 76 -11.39 17.71 7.11
N HIS A 77 -10.47 16.78 7.40
CA HIS A 77 -9.78 15.99 6.37
C HIS A 77 -10.51 14.66 6.12
N VAL A 78 -10.81 14.36 4.85
CA VAL A 78 -11.33 13.05 4.48
C VAL A 78 -10.32 11.96 4.81
N TYR A 79 -10.78 10.88 5.45
CA TYR A 79 -9.93 9.76 5.79
C TYR A 79 -10.54 8.41 5.43
N PHE A 80 -9.66 7.43 5.23
CA PHE A 80 -10.00 6.09 4.80
C PHE A 80 -9.47 5.07 5.80
N THR A 81 -10.30 4.09 6.15
CA THR A 81 -9.80 2.85 6.77
C THR A 81 -9.44 1.86 5.67
N ILE A 82 -8.29 1.20 5.81
CA ILE A 82 -7.75 0.27 4.82
C ILE A 82 -7.37 -1.02 5.52
N ALA A 83 -8.09 -2.08 5.20
CA ALA A 83 -7.77 -3.44 5.61
C ALA A 83 -7.13 -4.19 4.43
N VAL A 84 -6.08 -4.96 4.70
CA VAL A 84 -5.46 -5.86 3.73
C VAL A 84 -5.26 -7.22 4.38
N ASP A 85 -5.57 -8.27 3.64
CA ASP A 85 -5.07 -9.61 3.85
C ASP A 85 -4.44 -10.04 2.53
N GLY A 86 -3.12 -10.21 2.49
CA GLY A 86 -2.36 -10.31 1.26
C GLY A 86 -1.25 -11.33 1.34
N SER A 87 -0.89 -11.87 0.18
CA SER A 87 0.31 -12.68 0.04
C SER A 87 1.01 -12.47 -1.30
N ILE A 88 2.32 -12.68 -1.27
CA ILE A 88 3.18 -12.72 -2.46
C ILE A 88 3.89 -14.07 -2.47
N THR A 89 3.79 -14.77 -3.59
CA THR A 89 4.49 -16.03 -3.83
C THR A 89 5.49 -15.86 -4.96
N ALA A 90 6.74 -16.23 -4.70
CA ALA A 90 7.81 -16.14 -5.69
C ALA A 90 7.62 -17.12 -6.86
N PRO A 91 8.24 -16.85 -8.03
CA PRO A 91 8.24 -17.77 -9.15
C PRO A 91 8.62 -19.20 -8.74
N GLY A 92 7.85 -20.17 -9.24
CA GLY A 92 8.06 -21.59 -8.92
C GLY A 92 7.72 -21.98 -7.47
N GLY A 93 7.11 -21.09 -6.69
CA GLY A 93 6.75 -21.37 -5.30
C GLY A 93 7.94 -21.38 -4.33
N ALA A 94 9.05 -20.71 -4.68
CA ALA A 94 10.29 -20.74 -3.90
C ALA A 94 10.12 -20.23 -2.46
N TRP A 95 9.20 -19.30 -2.24
CA TRP A 95 8.76 -18.84 -0.93
C TRP A 95 7.43 -18.10 -1.06
N THR A 96 6.72 -17.98 0.07
CA THR A 96 5.54 -17.13 0.19
C THR A 96 5.71 -16.20 1.39
N SER A 97 5.38 -14.92 1.20
CA SER A 97 5.24 -13.96 2.29
C SER A 97 3.79 -13.54 2.38
N GLN A 98 3.28 -13.41 3.61
CA GLN A 98 1.88 -13.09 3.88
C GLN A 98 1.82 -11.94 4.88
N TRP A 99 0.80 -11.11 4.79
CA TRP A 99 0.58 -10.05 5.75
C TRP A 99 -0.89 -9.67 5.86
N GLN A 100 -1.25 -9.21 7.05
CA GLN A 100 -2.49 -8.52 7.32
C GLN A 100 -2.18 -7.12 7.83
N SER A 101 -2.97 -6.12 7.44
CA SER A 101 -2.77 -4.74 7.89
C SER A 101 -4.08 -4.02 8.11
N ASN A 102 -4.12 -3.16 9.12
CA ASN A 102 -5.20 -2.20 9.36
C ASN A 102 -4.57 -0.82 9.43
N ARG A 103 -4.93 0.05 8.48
CA ARG A 103 -4.35 1.38 8.35
C ARG A 103 -5.42 2.44 8.25
N ILE A 104 -5.10 3.63 8.74
CA ILE A 104 -5.84 4.85 8.44
C ILE A 104 -5.01 5.65 7.43
N ARG A 105 -5.65 6.14 6.38
CA ARG A 105 -5.06 7.04 5.39
C ARG A 105 -5.87 8.33 5.36
N THR A 106 -5.28 9.44 5.79
CA THR A 106 -5.91 10.76 5.82
C THR A 106 -5.44 11.59 4.63
N TRP A 107 -6.35 12.21 3.89
CA TRP A 107 -6.05 13.08 2.75
C TRP A 107 -5.78 14.49 3.25
N ILE A 108 -4.50 14.90 3.27
CA ILE A 108 -4.07 16.14 3.92
C ILE A 108 -3.85 17.30 2.94
N GLU A 109 -3.54 17.03 1.67
CA GLU A 109 -3.32 18.05 0.62
C GLU A 109 -3.89 17.58 -0.72
N GLY A 110 -4.25 18.53 -1.60
CA GLY A 110 -4.76 18.24 -2.96
C GLY A 110 -6.26 17.99 -3.07
N GLU A 111 -6.98 17.78 -1.95
CA GLU A 111 -8.41 17.43 -1.98
C GLU A 111 -9.29 18.42 -2.77
N SER A 112 -8.98 19.71 -2.68
CA SER A 112 -9.74 20.77 -3.37
C SER A 112 -9.53 20.81 -4.90
N THR A 113 -8.56 20.08 -5.44
CA THR A 113 -8.22 20.08 -6.86
C THR A 113 -8.75 18.82 -7.55
N ILE A 114 -8.75 18.85 -8.90
CA ILE A 114 -9.13 17.72 -9.76
C ILE A 114 -7.90 16.86 -10.10
N THR A 115 -6.71 17.47 -10.07
CA THR A 115 -5.47 16.73 -10.25
C THR A 115 -5.26 15.84 -9.03
N ILE A 116 -4.72 14.64 -9.26
CA ILE A 116 -4.36 13.72 -8.19
C ILE A 116 -2.87 13.82 -7.84
N TRP A 117 -2.08 14.51 -8.67
CA TRP A 117 -0.61 14.52 -8.56
C TRP A 117 -0.07 15.38 -7.42
N ASP A 118 -0.88 16.32 -6.96
CA ASP A 118 -0.69 17.22 -5.82
C ASP A 118 -1.31 16.66 -4.53
N ASP A 119 -1.88 15.44 -4.58
CA ASP A 119 -2.43 14.81 -3.38
C ASP A 119 -1.33 14.34 -2.44
N ALA A 120 -1.47 14.66 -1.16
CA ALA A 120 -0.68 14.09 -0.07
C ALA A 120 -1.57 13.39 0.95
N TYR A 121 -1.06 12.28 1.48
CA TYR A 121 -1.74 11.46 2.47
C TYR A 121 -0.82 11.16 3.65
N GLU A 122 -1.41 11.16 4.84
CA GLU A 122 -0.79 10.60 6.04
C GLU A 122 -1.32 9.20 6.32
N ILE A 123 -0.43 8.29 6.70
CA ILE A 123 -0.76 6.89 6.94
C ILE A 123 -0.36 6.53 8.36
N THR A 124 -1.29 5.96 9.12
CA THR A 124 -1.05 5.36 10.44
C THR A 124 -1.62 3.95 10.50
N GLY A 125 -1.25 3.18 11.52
CA GLY A 125 -1.80 1.85 11.77
C GLY A 125 -0.74 0.78 11.99
N THR A 126 -1.16 -0.47 11.81
CA THR A 126 -0.36 -1.66 12.12
C THR A 126 -0.43 -2.69 11.01
N ALA A 127 0.55 -3.58 10.99
CA ALA A 127 0.53 -4.80 10.19
C ALA A 127 1.20 -5.95 10.93
N SER A 128 0.90 -7.16 10.52
CA SER A 128 1.58 -8.37 10.98
C SER A 128 1.65 -9.38 9.83
N GLY A 129 2.57 -10.33 9.89
CA GLY A 129 2.67 -11.33 8.84
C GLY A 129 3.88 -12.24 8.99
N THR A 130 4.11 -13.05 7.96
CA THR A 130 5.24 -13.97 7.85
C THR A 130 6.08 -13.57 6.65
N ASN A 131 7.38 -13.39 6.86
CA ASN A 131 8.30 -12.99 5.79
C ASN A 131 8.75 -14.20 4.94
N ARG A 132 9.53 -13.94 3.88
CA ARG A 132 10.03 -14.98 2.96
C ARG A 132 10.87 -16.10 3.60
N ASN A 133 11.36 -15.90 4.83
CA ASN A 133 12.15 -16.88 5.58
C ASN A 133 11.28 -17.66 6.59
N GLY A 134 9.96 -17.47 6.59
CA GLY A 134 9.06 -18.11 7.55
C GLY A 134 9.09 -17.48 8.95
N ILE A 135 9.65 -16.27 9.10
CA ILE A 135 9.72 -15.56 10.39
C ILE A 135 8.55 -14.60 10.47
N ASP A 136 7.77 -14.72 11.55
CA ASP A 136 6.66 -13.82 11.84
C ASP A 136 7.16 -12.44 12.26
N TYR A 137 6.37 -11.41 12.01
CA TYR A 137 6.72 -10.04 12.36
C TYR A 137 5.47 -9.19 12.61
N ASN A 138 5.67 -8.10 13.35
CA ASN A 138 4.71 -7.04 13.55
C ASN A 138 5.29 -5.69 13.11
N ILE A 139 4.43 -4.79 12.63
CA ILE A 139 4.75 -3.43 12.26
C ILE A 139 3.80 -2.48 13.00
N LEU A 140 4.37 -1.42 13.56
CA LEU A 140 3.64 -0.28 14.09
C LEU A 140 4.19 1.00 13.46
N ILE A 141 3.31 1.82 12.89
CA ILE A 141 3.67 3.18 12.48
C ILE A 141 3.70 4.05 13.74
N THR A 142 4.87 4.58 14.10
CA THR A 142 5.10 5.37 15.32
C THR A 142 5.03 6.87 15.08
N SER A 143 5.29 7.31 13.85
CA SER A 143 5.00 8.66 13.36
C SER A 143 4.31 8.54 12.01
N PRO A 144 3.22 9.28 11.72
CA PRO A 144 2.49 9.17 10.46
C PRO A 144 3.43 9.18 9.25
N LEU A 145 3.26 8.20 8.37
CA LEU A 145 4.01 8.13 7.12
C LEU A 145 3.36 9.08 6.12
N ARG A 146 4.15 9.92 5.45
CA ARG A 146 3.64 10.82 4.42
C ARG A 146 3.89 10.24 3.03
N ALA A 147 2.81 10.09 2.28
CA ALA A 147 2.83 9.62 0.90
C ALA A 147 2.26 10.71 -0.01
N GLU A 148 3.04 11.16 -0.98
CA GLU A 148 2.63 12.15 -1.96
C GLU A 148 2.45 11.46 -3.31
N ILE A 149 1.32 11.64 -4.00
CA ILE A 149 1.04 10.90 -5.24
C ILE A 149 2.04 11.27 -6.35
N GLY A 150 2.49 12.52 -6.39
CA GLY A 150 3.58 12.96 -7.27
C GLY A 150 4.95 12.36 -6.93
N CYS A 151 5.09 11.70 -5.77
CA CYS A 151 6.32 11.06 -5.34
C CYS A 151 6.20 9.53 -5.34
N ARG A 152 7.20 8.85 -5.90
CA ARG A 152 7.25 7.38 -5.87
C ARG A 152 7.50 6.82 -4.46
N TRP A 153 8.06 7.63 -3.57
CA TRP A 153 8.59 7.23 -2.28
C TRP A 153 7.77 7.82 -1.14
N LEU A 154 7.83 7.18 0.04
CA LEU A 154 7.39 7.83 1.27
C LEU A 154 8.39 8.94 1.59
N VAL A 155 7.89 10.14 1.87
CA VAL A 155 8.75 11.32 2.04
C VAL A 155 9.10 11.58 3.50
N SER A 156 8.33 11.05 4.44
CA SER A 156 8.60 11.19 5.87
C SER A 156 7.85 10.18 6.72
N GLY A 157 8.20 10.15 8.01
CA GLY A 157 7.55 9.34 9.04
C GLY A 157 8.37 8.14 9.46
N THR A 158 7.88 7.42 10.47
CA THR A 158 8.65 6.36 11.12
C THR A 158 7.75 5.18 11.43
N LEU A 159 8.27 3.97 11.23
CA LEU A 159 7.65 2.73 11.68
C LEU A 159 8.65 1.83 12.40
N VAL A 160 8.15 0.93 13.24
CA VAL A 160 8.93 -0.09 13.92
C VAL A 160 8.47 -1.45 13.42
N LEU A 161 9.41 -2.23 12.87
CA LEU A 161 9.23 -3.61 12.45
C LEU A 161 9.92 -4.54 13.46
N THR A 162 9.17 -5.45 14.06
CA THR A 162 9.67 -6.40 15.07
C THR A 162 9.48 -7.83 14.57
N PRO A 163 10.52 -8.49 14.04
CA PRO A 163 10.47 -9.91 13.72
C PRO A 163 10.57 -10.76 14.98
N GLU A 164 9.96 -11.93 14.94
CA GLU A 164 10.06 -12.93 15.99
C GLU A 164 11.52 -13.37 16.20
N GLY A 165 11.99 -13.28 17.44
CA GLY A 165 13.34 -13.69 17.81
C GLY A 165 14.46 -12.72 17.42
N TYR A 166 14.14 -11.52 16.95
CA TYR A 166 15.12 -10.49 16.60
C TYR A 166 14.77 -9.12 17.18
N ASP A 167 15.78 -8.26 17.30
CA ASP A 167 15.57 -6.90 17.80
C ASP A 167 14.69 -6.05 16.86
N PRO A 168 13.91 -5.10 17.40
CA PRO A 168 13.13 -4.17 16.60
C PRO A 168 13.99 -3.35 15.64
N ARG A 169 13.47 -3.12 14.43
CA ARG A 169 14.04 -2.25 13.42
C ARG A 169 13.18 -1.00 13.32
N THR A 170 13.75 0.15 13.66
CA THR A 170 13.09 1.44 13.41
C THR A 170 13.44 1.90 12.01
N ILE A 171 12.45 2.13 11.16
CA ILE A 171 12.61 2.57 9.79
C ILE A 171 12.09 4.01 9.70
N ASP A 172 12.96 4.94 9.31
CA ASP A 172 12.67 6.37 9.18
C ASP A 172 12.84 6.80 7.72
N PHE A 173 11.78 7.38 7.15
CA PHE A 173 11.69 7.81 5.76
C PHE A 173 12.15 9.26 5.54
N GLY A 174 12.74 9.90 6.54
CA GLY A 174 13.26 11.26 6.45
C GLY A 174 12.20 12.33 6.74
N THR A 175 12.42 13.52 6.18
CA THR A 175 11.75 14.75 6.60
C THR A 175 11.07 15.52 5.47
N GLY A 176 10.78 14.87 4.34
CA GLY A 176 9.98 15.44 3.24
C GLY A 176 10.64 15.41 1.88
N GLU A 177 11.85 14.86 1.73
CA GLU A 177 12.49 14.76 0.42
C GLU A 177 11.88 13.62 -0.39
N CYS A 178 11.49 13.90 -1.64
CA CYS A 178 11.04 12.87 -2.56
C CYS A 178 12.23 12.11 -3.17
N ASN A 179 12.77 11.15 -2.42
CA ASN A 179 13.86 10.29 -2.88
C ASN A 179 13.74 8.87 -2.32
N ASN A 180 14.61 7.98 -2.78
CA ASN A 180 14.60 6.58 -2.38
C ASN A 180 15.28 6.28 -1.04
N SER A 181 15.65 7.31 -0.25
CA SER A 181 16.45 7.15 0.96
C SER A 181 15.59 6.93 2.20
N PHE A 182 16.07 6.07 3.08
CA PHE A 182 15.51 5.84 4.41
C PHE A 182 16.60 5.27 5.32
N SER A 183 16.45 5.44 6.62
CA SER A 183 17.37 4.86 7.61
C SER A 183 16.72 3.72 8.37
N VAL A 184 17.54 2.74 8.75
CA VAL A 184 17.14 1.63 9.60
C VAL A 184 18.03 1.62 10.83
N THR A 185 17.42 1.68 12.00
CA THR A 185 18.10 1.61 13.29
C THR A 185 17.80 0.28 13.97
N VAL A 186 18.84 -0.45 14.38
CA VAL A 186 18.76 -1.69 15.17
C VAL A 186 19.74 -1.59 16.33
N ASN A 187 19.28 -1.77 17.57
CA ASN A 187 20.13 -1.68 18.76
C ASN A 187 20.97 -0.38 18.87
N GLY A 188 20.43 0.73 18.36
CA GLY A 188 21.11 2.03 18.34
C GLY A 188 22.08 2.23 17.18
N GLU A 189 22.37 1.20 16.38
CA GLU A 189 23.17 1.33 15.15
C GLU A 189 22.26 1.68 13.96
N THR A 190 22.60 2.75 13.24
CA THR A 190 21.81 3.25 12.11
C THR A 190 22.53 2.99 10.79
N THR A 191 21.82 2.42 9.82
CA THR A 191 22.27 2.29 8.43
C THR A 191 21.29 2.99 7.50
N THR A 192 21.81 3.81 6.59
CA THR A 192 21.01 4.47 5.54
C THR A 192 21.02 3.63 4.27
N TYR A 193 19.85 3.53 3.65
CA TYR A 193 19.62 2.89 2.36
C TYR A 193 19.14 3.94 1.35
N GLY A 194 19.22 3.60 0.06
CA GLY A 194 18.93 4.53 -1.04
C GLY A 194 20.15 5.37 -1.43
N THR A 195 20.08 5.97 -2.61
CA THR A 195 21.10 6.89 -3.16
C THR A 195 20.73 8.35 -2.95
N GLY A 196 19.49 8.66 -2.58
CA GLY A 196 18.99 10.04 -2.47
C GLY A 196 18.55 10.64 -3.81
N ASP A 197 18.55 9.83 -4.88
CA ASP A 197 18.14 10.19 -6.26
C ASP A 197 16.90 9.40 -6.71
#